data_AF-A0A970BUB5-F1
#
_entry.id   AF-A0A970BUB5-F1
#
_cell.length_a   1.000
_cell.length_b   1.000
_cell.length_c   1.000
_cell.angle_alpha   90.00
_cell.angle_beta   90.00
_cell.angle_gamma   90.00
#
_symmetry.space_group_name_H-M   'P 1'
#
loop_
_entity.id
_entity.type
_entity.pdbx_description
1 polymer ?
#
loop_
_entity_poly.entity_id
_entity_poly.type
_entity_poly.pdbx_seq_one_letter_code
_entity_poly.pdbx_strand_id
1 'polypeptide(L)'
;MTADQRNIIITGFMGTGKSVVARAVAERLGRPLVDMDAVIAERAGKSIPEVFSQHGEATFRHYERLLCEELAQQRGLVIATGGGALVDAENRRLLGSGGLLICLDCAPEE
;
A
#
# COMPACT_ATOMS: atom_id res chain seq x y z
N MET A 1 10.17 -6.55 -26.30
CA MET A 1 10.44 -6.27 -24.86
C MET A 1 9.19 -6.65 -24.10
N THR A 2 9.23 -7.69 -23.28
CA THR A 2 8.09 -8.04 -22.40
C THR A 2 7.99 -6.98 -21.32
N ALA A 3 6.86 -6.26 -21.24
CA ALA A 3 6.64 -5.26 -20.21
C ALA A 3 6.76 -5.90 -18.81
N ASP A 4 7.59 -5.32 -17.93
CA ASP A 4 7.79 -5.80 -16.56
C ASP A 4 6.43 -5.84 -15.82
N GLN A 5 6.01 -7.05 -15.44
CA GLN A 5 4.72 -7.28 -14.78
C GLN A 5 4.82 -7.28 -13.25
N ARG A 6 5.99 -6.98 -12.66
CA ARG A 6 6.13 -6.89 -11.19
C ARG A 6 5.29 -5.76 -10.62
N ASN A 7 4.66 -5.96 -9.47
CA ASN A 7 3.98 -4.87 -8.77
C ASN A 7 4.99 -3.79 -8.37
N ILE A 8 4.58 -2.52 -8.38
CA ILE A 8 5.35 -1.41 -7.84
C ILE A 8 4.70 -1.01 -6.53
N ILE A 9 5.43 -1.10 -5.42
CA ILE A 9 4.93 -0.84 -4.08
C ILE A 9 5.56 0.45 -3.58
N ILE A 10 4.74 1.46 -3.35
CA ILE A 10 5.13 2.78 -2.87
C ILE A 10 4.76 2.89 -1.41
N THR A 11 5.78 3.06 -0.57
CA THR A 11 5.67 3.15 0.89
C THR A 11 6.39 4.41 1.40
N GLY A 12 6.33 4.67 2.70
CA GLY A 12 6.88 5.87 3.33
C GLY A 12 5.98 6.44 4.43
N PHE A 13 6.51 7.37 5.21
CA PHE A 13 5.78 8.00 6.31
C PHE A 13 4.55 8.81 5.84
N MET A 14 3.61 9.12 6.73
CA MET A 14 2.49 10.00 6.35
C MET A 14 3.02 11.36 5.88
N GLY A 15 2.42 11.95 4.86
CA GLY A 15 2.88 13.23 4.30
C GLY A 15 3.96 13.12 3.20
N THR A 16 4.64 11.99 3.02
CA THR A 16 5.72 11.83 2.00
C THR A 16 5.24 11.79 0.54
N GLY A 17 3.97 12.08 0.27
CA GLY A 17 3.44 12.16 -1.10
C GLY A 17 3.13 10.81 -1.79
N LYS A 18 3.09 9.69 -1.04
CA LYS A 18 2.82 8.33 -1.58
C LYS A 18 1.70 8.27 -2.60
N SER A 19 0.50 8.74 -2.26
CA SER A 19 -0.66 8.65 -3.16
C SER A 19 -0.48 9.51 -4.43
N VAL A 20 0.24 10.62 -4.33
CA VAL A 20 0.55 11.48 -5.50
C VAL A 20 1.53 10.78 -6.43
N VAL A 21 2.63 10.26 -5.90
CA VAL A 21 3.65 9.54 -6.69
C VAL A 21 3.06 8.26 -7.28
N ALA A 22 2.29 7.50 -6.51
CA ALA A 22 1.67 6.26 -6.97
C ALA A 22 0.70 6.50 -8.13
N ARG A 23 -0.13 7.55 -8.06
CA ARG A 23 -0.99 7.95 -9.18
C ARG A 23 -0.19 8.33 -10.42
N ALA A 24 0.83 9.17 -10.27
CA ALA A 24 1.66 9.57 -11.40
C ALA A 24 2.39 8.39 -12.06
N VAL A 25 2.85 7.42 -11.26
CA VAL A 25 3.48 6.19 -11.76
C VAL A 25 2.47 5.29 -12.47
N ALA A 26 1.28 5.11 -11.89
CA ALA A 26 0.20 4.33 -12.48
C ALA A 26 -0.23 4.88 -13.85
N GLU A 27 -0.47 6.19 -13.93
CA GLU A 27 -0.84 6.88 -15.18
C GLU A 27 0.25 6.76 -16.25
N ARG A 28 1.52 6.99 -15.90
CA ARG A 28 2.65 6.90 -16.84
C ARG A 28 2.86 5.49 -17.38
N LEU A 29 2.57 4.47 -16.57
CA LEU A 29 2.76 3.07 -16.95
C LEU A 29 1.49 2.42 -17.51
N GLY A 30 0.34 3.10 -17.47
CA GLY A 30 -0.95 2.53 -17.83
C GLY A 30 -1.36 1.35 -16.95
N ARG A 31 -1.02 1.39 -15.65
CA ARG A 31 -1.22 0.30 -14.69
C ARG A 31 -2.31 0.64 -13.67
N PRO A 32 -3.06 -0.34 -13.15
CA PRO A 32 -4.03 -0.09 -12.07
C PRO A 32 -3.32 0.40 -10.81
N LEU A 33 -3.89 1.44 -10.18
CA LEU A 33 -3.48 1.93 -8.86
C LEU A 33 -4.36 1.29 -7.78
N VAL A 34 -3.72 0.82 -6.70
CA VAL A 34 -4.39 0.38 -5.48
C VAL A 34 -3.87 1.23 -4.32
N ASP A 35 -4.76 1.94 -3.65
CA ASP A 35 -4.48 2.59 -2.36
C ASP A 35 -5.03 1.69 -1.25
N MET A 36 -4.13 1.11 -0.44
CA MET A 36 -4.51 0.12 0.57
C MET A 36 -5.44 0.71 1.64
N ASP A 37 -5.21 1.97 2.07
CA ASP A 37 -6.03 2.60 3.10
C ASP A 37 -7.45 2.84 2.58
N ALA A 38 -7.57 3.23 1.31
CA ALA A 38 -8.87 3.40 0.65
C ALA A 38 -9.63 2.07 0.53
N VAL A 39 -8.96 1.00 0.09
CA VAL A 39 -9.57 -0.34 -0.02
C VAL A 39 -10.02 -0.87 1.33
N ILE A 40 -9.22 -0.70 2.39
CA ILE A 40 -9.58 -1.13 3.73
C ILE A 40 -10.77 -0.34 4.26
N ALA A 41 -10.78 0.99 4.08
CA ALA A 41 -11.90 1.84 4.51
C ALA A 41 -13.22 1.46 3.79
N GLU A 42 -13.14 1.23 2.47
CA GLU A 42 -14.28 0.79 1.67
C GLU A 42 -14.82 -0.57 2.15
N ARG A 43 -13.94 -1.57 2.33
CA ARG A 43 -14.34 -2.91 2.80
C ARG A 43 -14.87 -2.91 4.23
N ALA A 44 -14.36 -2.03 5.07
CA ALA A 44 -14.82 -1.88 6.45
C ALA A 44 -16.14 -1.08 6.55
N GLY A 45 -16.55 -0.37 5.49
CA GLY A 45 -17.68 0.55 5.50
C GLY A 45 -17.50 1.71 6.48
N LYS A 46 -16.25 2.04 6.84
CA LYS A 46 -15.87 2.99 7.89
C LYS A 46 -14.57 3.68 7.51
N SER A 47 -14.39 4.91 7.94
CA SER A 47 -13.09 5.57 7.85
C SER A 47 -12.04 4.84 8.70
N ILE A 48 -10.76 4.97 8.35
CA ILE A 48 -9.68 4.37 9.13
C ILE A 48 -9.72 4.81 10.61
N PRO A 49 -9.90 6.10 10.97
CA PRO A 49 -10.06 6.51 12.38
C PRO A 49 -11.23 5.81 13.10
N GLU A 50 -12.35 5.58 12.42
CA GLU A 50 -13.47 4.84 12.99
C GLU A 50 -13.12 3.37 13.25
N VAL A 51 -12.40 2.73 12.32
CA VAL A 51 -11.88 1.36 12.52
C VAL A 51 -10.98 1.30 13.76
N PHE A 52 -10.03 2.23 13.90
CA PHE A 52 -9.15 2.29 15.07
C PHE A 52 -9.93 2.51 16.37
N SER A 53 -10.88 3.45 16.39
CA SER A 53 -11.65 3.78 17.60
C SER A 53 -12.61 2.68 18.05
N GLN A 54 -13.22 1.96 17.10
CA GLN A 54 -14.26 0.97 17.41
C GLN A 54 -13.71 -0.45 17.54
N HIS A 55 -12.69 -0.79 16.76
CA HIS A 55 -12.17 -2.15 16.64
C HIS A 55 -10.70 -2.29 17.05
N GLY A 56 -10.01 -1.17 17.30
CA GLY A 56 -8.61 -1.14 17.68
C GLY A 56 -7.64 -1.32 16.53
N GLU A 57 -6.37 -1.01 16.80
CA GLU A 57 -5.28 -1.14 15.84
C GLU A 57 -5.07 -2.58 15.36
N ALA A 58 -5.20 -3.57 16.25
CA ALA A 58 -4.98 -4.97 15.91
C ALA A 58 -5.90 -5.44 14.76
N THR A 59 -7.16 -4.97 14.74
CA THR A 59 -8.11 -5.28 13.68
C THR A 59 -7.71 -4.61 12.36
N PHE A 60 -7.26 -3.35 12.40
CA PHE A 60 -6.74 -2.67 11.21
C PHE A 60 -5.52 -3.39 10.63
N ARG A 61 -4.56 -3.80 11.48
CA ARG A 61 -3.39 -4.58 11.06
C ARG A 61 -3.76 -5.93 10.45
N HIS A 62 -4.81 -6.58 10.96
CA HIS A 62 -5.35 -7.79 10.37
C HIS A 62 -5.88 -7.55 8.96
N TYR A 63 -6.62 -6.46 8.73
CA TYR A 63 -7.08 -6.09 7.39
C TYR A 63 -5.94 -5.74 6.44
N GLU A 64 -4.91 -5.01 6.90
CA GLU A 64 -3.70 -4.74 6.10
C GLU A 64 -3.04 -6.03 5.63
N ARG A 65 -2.88 -7.00 6.53
CA ARG A 65 -2.26 -8.30 6.20
C ARG A 65 -3.06 -9.08 5.16
N LEU A 66 -4.38 -9.22 5.36
CA LEU A 66 -5.24 -9.91 4.41
C LEU A 66 -5.18 -9.27 3.01
N LEU A 67 -5.14 -7.93 2.96
CA LEU A 67 -5.01 -7.21 1.70
C LEU A 67 -3.62 -7.41 1.06
N CYS A 68 -2.54 -7.45 1.85
CA CYS A 68 -1.20 -7.75 1.34
C CYS A 68 -1.14 -9.16 0.72
N GLU A 69 -1.75 -10.16 1.37
CA GLU A 69 -1.84 -11.53 0.86
C GLU A 69 -2.56 -11.57 -0.49
N GLU A 70 -3.68 -10.85 -0.63
CA GLU A 70 -4.44 -10.74 -1.87
C GLU A 70 -3.64 -10.06 -2.99
N LEU A 71 -3.03 -8.90 -2.69
CA LEU A 71 -2.28 -8.11 -3.67
C LEU A 71 -0.98 -8.81 -4.11
N ALA A 72 -0.38 -9.64 -3.26
CA ALA A 72 0.80 -10.43 -3.60
C ALA A 72 0.52 -11.51 -4.67
N GLN A 73 -0.75 -11.94 -4.81
CA GLN A 73 -1.15 -12.88 -5.88
C GLN A 73 -1.40 -12.18 -7.22
N GLN A 74 -1.50 -10.86 -7.22
CA GLN A 74 -1.73 -10.06 -8.43
C GLN A 74 -0.42 -9.61 -9.05
N ARG A 75 -0.48 -9.20 -10.31
CA ARG A 75 0.65 -8.64 -11.07
C ARG A 75 0.17 -7.41 -11.81
N GLY A 76 1.09 -6.56 -12.25
CA GLY A 76 0.69 -5.40 -13.04
C GLY A 76 0.33 -4.16 -12.23
N LEU A 77 0.38 -4.19 -10.89
CA LEU A 77 -0.19 -3.13 -10.05
C LEU A 77 0.82 -2.06 -9.65
N VAL A 78 0.30 -0.86 -9.38
CA VAL A 78 0.96 0.14 -8.54
C VAL A 78 0.20 0.20 -7.22
N ILE A 79 0.89 -0.04 -6.10
CA ILE A 79 0.28 -0.19 -4.78
C ILE A 79 0.84 0.91 -3.87
N ALA A 80 -0.02 1.80 -3.37
CA ALA A 80 0.31 2.72 -2.29
C ALA A 80 -0.07 2.07 -0.95
N THR A 81 0.91 1.93 -0.06
CA THR A 81 0.70 1.34 1.26
C THR A 81 0.43 2.41 2.32
N GLY A 82 -0.31 2.04 3.38
CA GLY A 82 -0.30 2.78 4.64
C GLY A 82 1.11 2.85 5.24
N GLY A 83 1.37 3.84 6.07
CA GLY A 83 2.72 4.08 6.64
C GLY A 83 3.21 2.95 7.57
N GLY A 84 2.30 2.15 8.13
CA GLY A 84 2.62 1.01 9.00
C GLY A 84 2.60 -0.34 8.30
N ALA A 85 2.12 -0.43 7.06
CA ALA A 85 1.84 -1.71 6.39
C ALA A 85 3.07 -2.64 6.31
N LEU A 86 4.25 -2.06 6.12
CA LEU A 86 5.51 -2.80 5.95
C LEU A 86 6.35 -2.91 7.24
N VAL A 87 5.82 -2.44 8.38
CA VAL A 87 6.44 -2.70 9.69
C VAL A 87 6.37 -4.20 9.98
N ASP A 88 5.24 -4.81 9.65
CA ASP A 88 5.05 -6.26 9.69
C ASP A 88 5.99 -6.94 8.66
N ALA A 89 6.81 -7.88 9.16
CA ALA A 89 7.82 -8.55 8.35
C ALA A 89 7.21 -9.47 7.29
N GLU A 90 6.03 -10.02 7.54
CA GLU A 90 5.33 -10.88 6.61
C GLU A 90 4.74 -10.07 5.46
N ASN A 91 4.11 -8.92 5.75
CA ASN A 91 3.62 -8.02 4.70
C ASN A 91 4.75 -7.57 3.76
N ARG A 92 5.91 -7.22 4.34
CA ARG A 92 7.12 -6.88 3.58
C ARG A 92 7.62 -8.05 2.74
N ARG A 93 7.59 -9.28 3.27
CA ARG A 93 7.99 -10.48 2.53
C ARG A 93 7.03 -10.76 1.37
N LEU A 94 5.73 -10.70 1.61
CA LEU A 94 4.68 -10.96 0.62
C LEU A 94 4.80 -9.98 -0.55
N LEU A 95 4.78 -8.68 -0.27
CA LEU A 95 4.82 -7.64 -1.30
C LEU A 95 6.20 -7.53 -1.97
N GLY A 96 7.29 -7.79 -1.23
CA GLY A 96 8.66 -7.71 -1.76
C GLY A 96 9.07 -8.90 -2.63
N SER A 97 8.51 -10.09 -2.41
CA SER A 97 8.92 -11.31 -3.14
C SER A 97 8.59 -11.29 -4.65
N GLY A 98 7.60 -10.49 -5.06
CA GLY A 98 7.13 -10.38 -6.45
C GLY A 98 7.06 -8.95 -6.99
N GLY A 99 7.53 -7.96 -6.21
CA GLY A 99 7.35 -6.55 -6.49
C GLY A 99 8.61 -5.70 -6.28
N LEU A 100 8.58 -4.49 -6.84
CA LEU A 100 9.58 -3.45 -6.63
C LEU A 100 9.10 -2.55 -5.49
N LEU A 101 9.77 -2.61 -4.35
CA LEU A 101 9.52 -1.76 -3.19
C LEU A 101 10.28 -0.43 -3.33
N ILE A 102 9.54 0.68 -3.23
CA ILE A 102 10.05 2.05 -3.29
C ILE A 102 9.59 2.77 -2.02
N CYS A 103 10.54 3.14 -1.17
CA CYS A 103 10.29 3.94 0.03
C CYS A 103 10.50 5.42 -0.30
N LEU A 104 9.45 6.22 -0.17
CA LEU A 104 9.54 7.67 -0.23
C LEU A 104 9.91 8.19 1.16
N ASP A 105 11.02 8.89 1.20
CA ASP A 105 11.56 9.52 2.40
C ASP A 105 11.44 11.05 2.29
N CYS A 106 11.30 11.73 3.42
CA CYS A 106 11.11 13.17 3.53
C CYS A 106 11.64 13.63 4.88
N ALA A 107 12.32 14.78 4.93
CA ALA A 107 12.73 15.35 6.21
C ALA A 107 11.50 15.88 6.98
N PRO A 108 11.48 15.84 8.33
CA PRO A 108 10.37 16.38 9.13
C PRO A 108 10.17 17.90 9.00
N GLU A 109 11.15 18.58 8.41
CA GLU A 109 11.19 20.04 8.22
C GLU A 109 10.49 20.51 6.93
N GLU A 110 9.99 19.57 6.13
CA GLU A 110 9.36 19.78 4.81
C GLU A 110 7.84 19.56 4.81
#